data_AF-A0A5A7S6H1-F1
#
_entry.id   AF-A0A5A7S6H1-F1
#
_cell.length_a   1.000
_cell.length_b   1.000
_cell.length_c   1.000
_cell.angle_alpha   90.00
_cell.angle_beta   90.00
_cell.angle_gamma   90.00
#
_symmetry.space_group_name_H-M   'P 1'
#
loop_
_entity.id
_entity.type
_entity.pdbx_description
1 polymer ?
#
loop_
_entity_poly.entity_id
_entity_poly.type
_entity_poly.pdbx_seq_one_letter_code
_entity_poly.pdbx_strand_id
1 'polypeptide(L)'
;MNMSGEPLHVVPEEVTSVGRFAYEIAEQLRSGSTRLDGEVQGLSATWRGSAADSYRSGWDEMHHGAVQVWDALFQMAEKLGVTADTYRTQDSASASALGSLNI
;
A
#
# COMPACT_ATOMS: atom_id res chain seq x y z
N MET A 1 -10.14 5.77 -40.13
CA MET A 1 -9.53 4.97 -39.05
C MET A 1 -9.91 5.67 -37.76
N ASN A 2 -11.00 5.26 -37.11
CA ASN A 2 -11.51 5.88 -35.88
C ASN A 2 -11.04 5.02 -34.71
N MET A 3 -10.08 5.52 -33.93
CA MET A 3 -9.71 4.90 -32.65
C MET A 3 -10.76 5.35 -31.63
N SER A 4 -11.89 4.66 -31.59
CA SER A 4 -12.80 4.71 -30.46
C SER A 4 -12.02 4.23 -29.24
N GLY A 5 -11.60 5.15 -28.39
CA GLY A 5 -11.03 4.83 -27.09
C GLY A 5 -12.09 4.07 -26.30
N GLU A 6 -11.78 2.84 -25.92
CA GLU A 6 -12.60 2.05 -25.00
C GLU A 6 -12.91 2.94 -23.78
N PRO A 7 -14.19 3.13 -23.40
CA PRO A 7 -14.51 3.86 -22.20
C PRO A 7 -13.84 3.16 -21.02
N LEU A 8 -12.88 3.83 -20.39
CA LEU A 8 -12.13 3.32 -19.26
C LEU A 8 -13.08 3.22 -18.07
N HIS A 9 -13.68 2.04 -17.90
CA HIS A 9 -14.67 1.80 -16.84
C HIS A 9 -13.94 1.45 -15.55
N VAL A 10 -13.71 2.45 -14.70
CA VAL A 10 -13.21 2.22 -13.34
C VAL A 10 -14.39 1.71 -12.51
N VAL A 11 -14.25 0.53 -11.90
CA VAL A 11 -15.17 0.08 -10.85
C VAL A 11 -14.63 0.59 -9.51
N PRO A 12 -15.22 1.62 -8.89
CA PRO A 12 -14.65 2.26 -7.70
C PRO A 12 -14.49 1.28 -6.51
N GLU A 13 -15.33 0.25 -6.48
CA GLU A 13 -15.26 -0.83 -5.50
C GLU A 13 -13.97 -1.66 -5.63
N GLU A 14 -13.56 -1.99 -6.86
CA GLU A 14 -12.32 -2.75 -7.10
C GLU A 14 -11.09 -1.93 -6.71
N VAL A 15 -11.06 -0.64 -7.05
CA VAL A 15 -9.98 0.29 -6.65
C VAL A 15 -9.88 0.38 -5.12
N THR A 16 -11.03 0.47 -4.44
CA THR A 16 -11.09 0.48 -2.97
C THR A 16 -10.59 -0.84 -2.38
N SER A 17 -10.96 -1.97 -2.99
CA SER A 17 -10.53 -3.30 -2.56
C SER A 17 -9.02 -3.49 -2.66
N VAL A 18 -8.40 -3.06 -3.78
CA VAL A 18 -6.94 -3.10 -3.95
C VAL A 18 -6.24 -2.18 -2.94
N GLY A 19 -6.77 -0.98 -2.70
CA GLY A 19 -6.24 -0.07 -1.69
C GLY A 19 -6.25 -0.69 -0.28
N ARG A 20 -7.36 -1.34 0.10
CA ARG A 20 -7.47 -2.06 1.37
C ARG A 20 -6.51 -3.24 1.45
N PHE A 21 -6.38 -4.02 0.38
CA PHE A 21 -5.47 -5.16 0.34
C PHE A 21 -4.01 -4.72 0.51
N ALA A 22 -3.59 -3.64 -0.17
CA ALA A 22 -2.26 -3.07 -0.01
C ALA A 22 -1.99 -2.63 1.44
N TYR A 23 -2.97 -1.99 2.08
CA TYR A 23 -2.89 -1.60 3.50
C TYR A 23 -2.74 -2.82 4.43
N GLU A 24 -3.53 -3.87 4.21
CA GLU A 24 -3.48 -5.09 5.03
C GLU A 24 -2.13 -5.81 4.91
N ILE A 25 -1.52 -5.84 3.72
CA ILE A 25 -0.15 -6.38 3.54
C ILE A 25 0.88 -5.48 4.25
N ALA A 26 0.77 -4.16 4.12
CA ALA A 26 1.69 -3.23 4.75
C ALA A 26 1.71 -3.39 6.28
N GLU A 27 0.53 -3.50 6.90
CA GLU A 27 0.39 -3.74 8.34
C GLU A 27 0.98 -5.09 8.78
N GLN A 28 0.72 -6.16 8.01
CA GLN A 28 1.31 -7.48 8.29
C GLN A 28 2.83 -7.44 8.22
N LEU A 29 3.40 -6.79 7.19
CA LEU A 29 4.84 -6.68 7.01
C LEU A 29 5.48 -5.84 8.13
N ARG A 30 4.90 -4.69 8.46
CA ARG A 30 5.35 -3.82 9.56
C ARG A 30 5.33 -4.57 10.90
N SER A 31 4.24 -5.27 11.18
CA SER A 31 4.07 -6.05 12.41
C SER A 31 5.08 -7.21 12.51
N GLY A 32 5.28 -7.94 11.42
CA GLY A 32 6.27 -9.02 11.34
C GLY A 32 7.69 -8.52 11.52
N SER A 33 8.06 -7.45 10.81
CA SER A 33 9.40 -6.85 10.90
C SER A 33 9.70 -6.32 12.31
N THR A 34 8.73 -5.68 12.96
CA THR A 34 8.88 -5.21 14.35
C THR A 34 9.12 -6.36 15.34
N ARG A 35 8.46 -7.52 15.15
CA ARG A 35 8.71 -8.70 16.01
C ARG A 35 10.12 -9.25 15.81
N LEU A 36 10.51 -9.43 14.55
CA LEU A 36 11.84 -9.93 14.21
C LEU A 36 12.94 -9.00 14.72
N ASP A 37 12.75 -7.68 14.67
CA ASP A 37 13.71 -6.73 15.22
C ASP A 37 13.94 -6.95 16.72
N GLY A 38 12.88 -7.19 17.49
CA GLY A 38 12.98 -7.56 18.90
C GLY A 38 13.76 -8.86 19.13
N GLU A 39 13.55 -9.88 18.29
CA GLU A 39 14.30 -11.14 18.35
C GLU A 39 15.79 -10.94 18.06
N VAL A 40 16.11 -10.13 17.03
CA VAL A 40 17.50 -9.82 16.64
C VAL A 40 18.22 -9.00 17.71
N GLN A 41 17.54 -8.03 18.33
CA GLN A 41 18.08 -7.29 19.48
C GLN A 41 18.38 -8.24 20.65
N GLY A 42 17.47 -9.18 20.95
CA GLY A 42 17.68 -10.19 21.99
C GLY A 42 18.89 -11.09 21.71
N LEU A 43 19.03 -11.56 20.46
CA LEU A 43 20.18 -12.35 20.03
C LEU A 43 21.50 -11.56 20.16
N SER A 44 21.48 -10.29 19.78
CA SER A 44 22.65 -9.39 19.83
C SER A 44 23.20 -9.16 21.24
N ALA A 45 22.40 -9.40 22.28
CA ALA A 45 22.86 -9.30 23.67
C ALA A 45 23.84 -10.43 24.05
N THR A 46 23.71 -11.62 23.45
CA THR A 46 24.44 -12.82 23.86
C THR A 46 25.36 -13.37 22.77
N TRP A 47 25.02 -13.19 21.50
CA TRP A 47 25.80 -13.68 20.37
C TRP A 47 26.83 -12.65 19.91
N ARG A 48 28.11 -13.04 19.91
CA ARG A 48 29.24 -12.18 19.56
C ARG A 48 30.17 -12.85 18.54
N GLY A 49 31.02 -12.04 17.92
CA GLY A 49 32.00 -12.46 16.93
C GLY A 49 31.58 -12.11 15.50
N SER A 50 32.47 -12.38 14.54
CA SER A 50 32.31 -11.96 13.14
C SER A 50 31.02 -12.45 12.50
N ALA A 51 30.57 -13.66 12.82
CA ALA A 51 29.30 -14.19 12.32
C ALA A 51 28.09 -13.39 12.82
N ALA A 52 28.11 -12.95 14.08
CA ALA A 52 27.06 -12.11 14.65
C ALA A 52 27.05 -10.72 13.99
N ASP A 53 28.22 -10.18 13.66
CA ASP A 53 28.35 -8.89 12.97
C ASP A 53 27.82 -8.98 11.52
N SER A 54 28.17 -10.03 10.78
CA SER A 54 27.63 -10.27 9.43
C SER A 54 26.12 -10.48 9.45
N TYR A 55 25.59 -11.21 10.43
CA TYR A 55 24.15 -11.38 10.59
C TYR A 55 23.45 -10.05 10.87
N ARG A 56 23.95 -9.22 11.80
CA ARG A 56 23.40 -7.88 12.07
C ARG A 56 23.41 -6.99 10.83
N SER A 57 24.51 -6.96 10.08
CA SER A 57 24.57 -6.19 8.84
C SER A 57 23.53 -6.65 7.81
N GLY A 58 23.33 -7.96 7.65
CA GLY A 58 22.30 -8.50 6.76
C GLY A 58 20.88 -8.22 7.26
N TRP A 59 20.67 -8.24 8.58
CA TRP A 59 19.41 -7.84 9.20
C TRP A 59 19.10 -6.37 8.93
N ASP A 60 20.06 -5.47 9.12
CA ASP A 60 19.86 -4.03 8.91
C ASP A 60 19.47 -3.73 7.45
N GLU A 61 20.12 -4.38 6.49
CA GLU A 61 19.78 -4.28 5.06
C GLU A 61 18.36 -4.79 4.76
N MET A 62 18.01 -5.97 5.28
CA MET A 62 16.68 -6.55 5.13
C MET A 62 15.60 -5.68 5.76
N HIS A 63 15.82 -5.20 6.99
CA HIS A 63 14.88 -4.37 7.73
C HIS A 63 14.65 -3.05 6.98
N HIS A 64 15.71 -2.40 6.52
CA HIS A 64 15.60 -1.19 5.69
C HIS A 64 14.80 -1.43 4.40
N GLY A 65 15.05 -2.55 3.70
CA GLY A 65 14.25 -2.93 2.52
C GLY A 65 12.78 -3.17 2.85
N ALA A 66 12.50 -3.83 3.97
CA ALA A 66 11.13 -4.04 4.44
C ALA A 66 10.42 -2.70 4.71
N VAL A 67 11.10 -1.73 5.34
CA VAL A 67 10.57 -0.38 5.59
C VAL A 67 10.09 0.26 4.29
N GLN A 68 10.94 0.25 3.27
CA GLN A 68 10.62 0.82 1.97
C GLN A 68 9.38 0.16 1.33
N VAL A 69 9.24 -1.16 1.50
CA VAL A 69 8.11 -1.91 0.93
C VAL A 69 6.79 -1.57 1.61
N TRP A 70 6.72 -1.61 2.95
CA TRP A 70 5.44 -1.29 3.61
C TRP A 70 5.08 0.18 3.45
N ASP A 71 6.04 1.10 3.42
CA ASP A 71 5.78 2.52 3.16
C ASP A 71 5.23 2.75 1.75
N ALA A 72 5.76 2.05 0.74
CA ALA A 72 5.23 2.11 -0.62
C ALA A 72 3.81 1.53 -0.71
N LEU A 73 3.52 0.45 0.03
CA LEU A 73 2.19 -0.13 0.10
C LEU A 73 1.18 0.79 0.80
N PHE A 74 1.57 1.48 1.89
CA PHE A 74 0.72 2.49 2.51
C PHE A 74 0.42 3.65 1.56
N GLN A 75 1.42 4.15 0.84
CA GLN A 75 1.23 5.19 -0.17
C GLN A 75 0.32 4.74 -1.31
N MET A 76 0.41 3.47 -1.72
CA MET A 76 -0.50 2.90 -2.71
C MET A 76 -1.93 2.84 -2.18
N ALA A 77 -2.13 2.36 -0.95
CA ALA A 77 -3.43 2.30 -0.30
C ALA A 77 -4.08 3.68 -0.20
N GLU A 78 -3.33 4.70 0.22
CA GLU A 78 -3.78 6.08 0.31
C GLU A 78 -4.23 6.62 -1.05
N LYS A 79 -3.39 6.49 -2.09
CA LYS A 79 -3.70 7.00 -3.44
C LYS A 79 -4.92 6.32 -4.05
N LEU A 80 -5.05 5.01 -3.87
CA LEU A 80 -6.20 4.26 -4.37
C LEU A 80 -7.49 4.65 -3.63
N GLY A 81 -7.43 4.89 -2.31
CA GLY A 81 -8.55 5.44 -1.55
C GLY A 81 -9.00 6.81 -2.07
N VAL A 82 -8.06 7.74 -2.24
CA VAL A 82 -8.33 9.09 -2.79
C VAL A 82 -8.94 9.03 -4.19
N THR A 83 -8.45 8.11 -5.03
CA THR A 83 -8.96 7.92 -6.41
C THR A 83 -10.41 7.44 -6.40
N ALA A 84 -10.73 6.45 -5.56
CA ALA A 84 -12.09 5.94 -5.43
C ALA A 84 -13.08 7.01 -4.94
N ASP A 85 -12.68 7.84 -3.97
CA ASP A 85 -13.52 8.92 -3.45
C ASP A 85 -13.74 10.03 -4.50
N THR A 86 -12.68 10.43 -5.20
CA THR A 86 -12.76 11.45 -6.27
C THR A 86 -13.72 11.02 -7.37
N TYR A 87 -13.63 9.76 -7.80
CA TYR A 87 -14.51 9.22 -8.83
C TYR A 87 -15.97 9.23 -8.39
N ARG A 88 -16.26 8.83 -7.15
CA ARG A 88 -17.62 8.82 -6.59
C ARG A 88 -18.23 10.23 -6.52
N THR A 89 -17.43 11.23 -6.14
CA THR A 89 -17.86 12.63 -6.13
C THR A 89 -18.18 13.14 -7.53
N GLN A 90 -17.33 12.83 -8.51
CA GLN A 90 -17.53 13.27 -9.89
C GLN A 90 -18.75 12.60 -10.54
N ASP A 91 -18.96 11.30 -10.28
CA ASP A 91 -20.15 10.56 -10.72
C ASP A 91 -21.44 11.15 -10.14
N SER A 92 -21.45 11.40 -8.82
CA SER A 92 -22.60 12.02 -8.14
C SER A 92 -22.93 13.41 -8.70
N ALA A 93 -21.90 14.23 -8.95
CA ALA A 93 -22.08 15.56 -9.54
C ALA A 93 -22.62 15.48 -10.98
N SER A 94 -22.11 14.54 -11.78
CA SER A 94 -22.56 14.31 -13.15
C SER A 94 -24.01 13.80 -13.19
N ALA A 95 -24.35 12.83 -12.35
CA ALA A 95 -25.72 12.32 -12.20
C ALA A 95 -26.69 13.43 -11.76
N SER A 96 -26.28 14.31 -10.83
CA SER A 96 -27.08 15.46 -10.42
C SER A 96 -27.31 16.45 -11.57
N ALA A 97 -26.26 16.76 -12.35
CA ALA A 97 -26.35 17.64 -13.50
C ALA A 97 -27.26 17.05 -14.59
N LEU A 98 -27.09 15.76 -14.93
CA LEU A 98 -27.93 15.08 -15.91
C LEU A 98 -29.40 14.95 -15.44
N GLY A 99 -29.62 14.64 -14.16
CA GLY A 99 -30.95 14.61 -13.57
C GLY A 99 -31.64 15.98 -13.57
N SER A 100 -30.87 17.06 -13.44
CA SER A 100 -31.38 18.43 -13.54
C SER A 100 -31.72 18.88 -14.97
N LEU A 101 -31.17 18.21 -15.98
CA LEU A 101 -31.43 18.46 -17.40
C LEU A 101 -32.62 17.67 -17.95
N ASN A 102 -33.15 16.70 -17.20
CA ASN A 102 -34.45 16.09 -17.49
C ASN A 102 -35.57 17.07 -17.13
N ILE A 103 -35.84 17.99 -18.06
CA ILE A 103 -37.08 18.80 -18.15
C ILE A 103 -38.13 18.08 -19.00
#